data_AF-A0A6J4QVN4-F1
#
_entry.id   AF-A0A6J4QVN4-F1
#
_cell.length_a   1.000
_cell.length_b   1.000
_cell.length_c   1.000
_cell.angle_alpha   90.00
_cell.angle_beta   90.00
_cell.angle_gamma   90.00
#
_symmetry.space_group_name_H-M   'P 1'
#
loop_
_entity.id
_entity.type
_entity.pdbx_description
1 polymer ?
#
loop_
_entity_poly.entity_id
_entity_poly.type
_entity_poly.pdbx_seq_one_letter_code
_entity_poly.pdbx_strand_id
1 'polypeptide(L)'
;MRARVFELVPDAQEKVMRGYNSLSYGLASGMKESFASIVLHRERVNLQLHRATELTDPAGLLEGTGKTMRHVKVQTRKQSRARKSGS
;
A
#
# COMPACT_ATOMS: atom_id res chain seq x y z
N MET A 1 1.39 -6.05 -6.40
CA MET A 1 0.87 -4.72 -6.03
C MET A 1 1.15 -3.67 -7.11
N ARG A 2 2.41 -3.40 -7.49
CA ARG A 2 2.77 -2.44 -8.55
C ARG A 2 1.89 -2.51 -9.81
N ALA A 3 1.78 -3.70 -10.43
CA ALA A 3 0.95 -3.88 -11.63
C ALA A 3 -0.51 -3.45 -11.41
N ARG A 4 -1.13 -3.82 -10.27
CA ARG A 4 -2.49 -3.40 -9.93
C ARG A 4 -2.66 -1.89 -9.80
N VAL A 5 -1.62 -1.17 -9.34
CA VAL A 5 -1.67 0.29 -9.27
C VAL A 5 -1.77 0.87 -10.67
N PHE A 6 -0.93 0.42 -11.60
CA PHE A 6 -0.96 0.90 -12.99
C PHE A 6 -2.17 0.41 -13.80
N GLU A 7 -2.77 -0.72 -13.43
CA GLU A 7 -4.05 -1.15 -14.00
C GLU A 7 -5.21 -0.23 -13.58
N LEU A 8 -5.22 0.22 -12.33
CA LEU A 8 -6.31 1.05 -11.78
C LEU A 8 -6.11 2.55 -12.05
N VAL A 9 -4.85 3.00 -12.05
CA VAL A 9 -4.46 4.39 -12.23
C VAL A 9 -3.29 4.43 -13.22
N PRO A 10 -3.56 4.37 -14.54
CA PRO A 10 -2.52 4.29 -15.57
C PRO A 10 -1.53 5.46 -15.55
N ASP A 11 -2.00 6.64 -15.16
CA ASP A 11 -1.20 7.88 -15.10
C ASP A 11 -0.43 8.04 -13.78
N ALA A 12 -0.44 7.03 -12.91
CA ALA A 12 0.30 7.08 -11.66
C ALA A 12 1.80 7.17 -11.92
N GLN A 13 2.48 8.06 -11.20
CA GLN A 13 3.93 8.13 -11.14
C GLN A 13 4.44 7.32 -9.95
N GLU A 14 5.46 6.51 -10.19
CA GLU A 14 6.16 5.73 -9.17
C GLU A 14 7.43 6.47 -8.72
N LYS A 15 7.61 6.62 -7.41
CA LYS A 15 8.76 7.32 -6.83
C LYS A 15 9.36 6.56 -5.65
N VAL A 16 10.65 6.26 -5.73
CA VAL A 16 11.43 5.73 -4.60
C VAL A 16 11.75 6.86 -3.63
N MET A 17 11.29 6.75 -2.39
CA MET A 17 11.55 7.69 -1.31
C MET A 17 12.52 7.07 -0.31
N ARG A 18 13.82 7.17 -0.61
CA ARG A 18 14.89 6.52 0.17
C ARG A 18 14.88 6.90 1.66
N GLY A 19 14.64 8.16 1.98
CA GLY A 19 14.57 8.64 3.38
C GLY A 19 13.38 8.07 4.19
N TYR A 20 12.37 7.52 3.52
CA TYR A 20 11.19 6.92 4.14
C TYR A 20 11.12 5.40 3.94
N ASN A 21 12.17 4.81 3.34
CA ASN A 21 12.21 3.40 2.96
C ASN A 21 10.93 2.94 2.23
N SER A 22 10.46 3.79 1.30
CA SER A 22 9.16 3.59 0.67
C SER A 22 9.16 3.79 -0.84
N LEU A 23 8.18 3.17 -1.48
CA LEU A 23 7.81 3.35 -2.87
C LEU A 23 6.43 4.00 -2.92
N SER A 24 6.37 5.25 -3.37
CA SER A 24 5.14 6.05 -3.39
C SER A 24 4.58 6.15 -4.80
N TYR A 25 3.26 6.18 -4.89
CA TYR A 25 2.48 6.34 -6.10
C TYR A 25 1.60 7.58 -5.98
N GLY A 26 1.65 8.44 -6.98
CA GLY A 26 0.91 9.71 -7.00
C GLY A 26 0.66 10.19 -8.43
N LEU A 27 -0.22 11.18 -8.59
CA LEU A 27 -0.49 11.78 -9.91
C LEU A 27 0.50 12.91 -10.26
N ALA A 28 1.28 13.37 -9.28
CA ALA A 28 2.30 14.39 -9.45
C ALA A 28 3.49 14.17 -8.50
N SER A 29 4.54 14.96 -8.67
CA SER A 29 5.86 14.75 -8.07
C SER A 29 5.96 15.07 -6.56
N GLY A 30 4.89 15.59 -5.96
CA GLY A 30 4.80 16.01 -4.56
C GLY A 30 4.34 14.92 -3.59
N MET A 31 4.79 15.00 -2.33
CA MET A 31 4.38 14.06 -1.28
C MET A 31 2.88 14.12 -0.99
N LYS A 32 2.26 15.31 -1.11
CA LYS A 32 0.81 15.51 -0.96
C LYS A 32 -0.01 14.91 -2.11
N GLU A 33 0.64 14.66 -3.24
CA GLU A 33 0.03 14.12 -4.46
C GLU A 33 0.11 12.60 -4.51
N SER A 34 0.76 11.99 -3.52
CA SER A 34 0.80 10.54 -3.35
C SER A 34 -0.54 10.06 -2.82
N PHE A 35 -1.14 9.07 -3.48
CA PHE A 35 -2.35 8.42 -2.99
C PHE A 35 -2.03 7.12 -2.26
N ALA A 36 -0.93 6.44 -2.61
CA ALA A 36 -0.53 5.19 -1.96
C ALA A 36 1.00 5.11 -1.79
N SER A 37 1.44 4.42 -0.74
CA SER A 37 2.86 4.13 -0.53
C SER A 37 3.05 2.72 0.02
N ILE A 38 4.08 2.03 -0.47
CA ILE A 38 4.59 0.78 0.10
C ILE A 38 5.75 1.16 1.01
N VAL A 39 5.59 0.99 2.31
CA VAL A 39 6.61 1.33 3.30
C VAL A 39 7.19 0.06 3.90
N LEU A 40 8.51 -0.07 3.82
CA LEU A 40 9.24 -1.22 4.31
C LEU A 40 9.62 -1.01 5.78
N HIS A 41 9.13 -1.89 6.64
CA HIS A 41 9.59 -2.04 8.03
C HIS A 41 10.41 -3.34 8.15
N ARG A 42 11.08 -3.53 9.30
CA ARG A 42 11.96 -4.69 9.52
C ARG A 42 11.27 -6.04 9.31
N GLU A 43 10.03 -6.20 9.74
CA GLU A 43 9.31 -7.49 9.75
C GLU A 43 8.00 -7.46 8.97
N ARG A 44 7.64 -6.32 8.39
CA ARG A 44 6.36 -6.12 7.71
C ARG A 44 6.47 -5.07 6.64
N VAL A 45 5.49 -5.09 5.74
CA VAL A 45 5.28 -4.03 4.77
C VAL A 45 3.98 -3.33 5.13
N ASN A 46 3.98 -2.01 5.14
CA ASN A 46 2.77 -1.23 5.27
C ASN A 46 2.34 -0.75 3.89
N LEU A 47 1.11 -1.05 3.50
CA LEU A 47 0.43 -0.37 2.40
C LEU A 47 -0.28 0.85 2.98
N GLN A 48 0.28 2.04 2.80
CA GLN A 48 -0.32 3.31 3.21
C GLN A 48 -1.21 3.86 2.12
N LEU A 49 -2.37 4.38 2.50
CA LEU A 49 -3.35 5.02 1.63
C LEU A 49 -3.70 6.40 2.19
N HIS A 50 -3.54 7.43 1.38
CA HIS A 50 -3.91 8.79 1.72
C HIS A 50 -5.42 8.99 1.54
N ARG A 51 -6.03 9.82 2.40
CA ARG A 51 -7.50 10.03 2.47
C ARG A 51 -8.32 8.76 2.74
N ALA A 52 -7.68 7.70 3.22
CA ALA A 52 -8.34 6.43 3.49
C ALA A 52 -9.27 6.45 4.71
N THR A 53 -9.32 7.56 5.47
CA THR A 53 -10.36 7.82 6.47
C THR A 53 -11.75 7.98 5.85
N GLU A 54 -11.82 8.29 4.56
CA GLU A 54 -13.08 8.48 3.82
C GLU A 54 -13.60 7.15 3.24
N LEU A 55 -12.82 6.07 3.33
CA LEU A 55 -13.18 4.75 2.80
C LEU A 55 -14.03 3.97 3.80
N THR A 56 -15.05 3.28 3.30
CA THR A 56 -15.72 2.24 4.08
C THR A 56 -14.78 1.07 4.29
N ASP A 57 -14.66 0.59 5.52
CA ASP A 57 -13.83 -0.56 5.88
C ASP A 57 -14.67 -1.69 6.49
N PRO A 58 -15.51 -2.37 5.69
CA PRO A 58 -16.40 -3.40 6.19
C PRO A 58 -15.65 -4.63 6.72
N ALA A 59 -14.40 -4.82 6.29
CA ALA A 59 -13.55 -5.94 6.70
C ALA A 59 -12.62 -5.60 7.89
N GLY A 60 -12.61 -4.35 8.36
CA GLY A 60 -11.77 -3.91 9.48
C GLY A 60 -10.27 -4.03 9.22
N LEU A 61 -9.84 -3.83 7.97
CA LEU A 61 -8.45 -4.01 7.55
C LEU A 61 -7.60 -2.74 7.74
N LEU A 62 -8.22 -1.56 7.81
CA LEU A 62 -7.54 -0.28 7.84
C LEU A 62 -7.08 0.05 9.26
N GLU A 63 -5.77 0.23 9.42
CA GLU A 63 -5.14 0.59 10.68
C GLU A 63 -4.61 2.03 10.67
N GLY A 64 -4.41 2.58 11.87
CA GLY A 64 -3.73 3.85 12.11
C GLY A 64 -4.65 4.97 12.60
N THR A 65 -4.06 5.93 13.31
CA THR A 65 -4.74 7.06 13.95
C THR A 65 -4.43 8.41 13.28
N GLY A 66 -3.81 8.38 12.09
CA GLY A 66 -3.49 9.58 11.34
C GLY A 66 -4.75 10.35 10.91
N LYS A 67 -4.62 11.68 10.72
CA LYS A 67 -5.75 12.56 10.40
C LYS A 67 -6.51 12.16 9.13
N THR A 68 -5.79 11.73 8.09
CA THR A 68 -6.36 11.37 6.78
C THR A 68 -5.84 10.03 6.24
N MET A 69 -4.82 9.46 6.87
CA MET A 69 -4.12 8.28 6.35
C MET A 69 -4.54 7.03 7.12
N ARG A 70 -4.69 5.92 6.39
CA ARG A 70 -4.78 4.57 6.94
C ARG A 70 -3.79 3.66 6.24
N HIS A 71 -3.49 2.54 6.87
CA HIS A 71 -2.61 1.54 6.28
C HIS A 71 -3.09 0.12 6.55
N VAL A 72 -2.68 -0.80 5.68
CA VAL A 72 -2.81 -2.23 5.91
C VAL A 72 -1.42 -2.79 6.18
N LYS A 73 -1.26 -3.54 7.27
CA LYS A 73 -0.03 -4.29 7.54
C LYS A 73 -0.05 -5.60 6.78
N VAL A 74 0.90 -5.76 5.87
CA VAL A 74 1.16 -7.01 5.17
C VAL A 74 2.33 -7.69 5.87
N GLN A 75 2.02 -8.75 6.62
CA GLN A 75 3.06 -9.62 7.17
C GLN A 75 3.71 -10.40 6.03
N THR A 76 5.04 -10.49 6.06
CA THR A 76 5.77 -11.41 5.19
C THR A 76 5.53 -12.83 5.69
N ARG A 77 4.44 -13.47 5.26
CA ARG A 77 4.39 -14.94 5.30
C ARG A 77 5.54 -15.41 4.42
N LYS A 78 6.50 -16.13 5.01
CA LYS A 78 7.44 -16.97 4.27
C LYS A 78 6.57 -17.80 3.32
N GLN A 79 6.66 -17.57 2.01
CA GLN A 79 5.88 -18.35 1.05
C GLN A 79 6.36 -19.80 1.11
N SER A 80 5.60 -20.68 1.77
CA SER A 80 5.59 -22.10 1.41
C SER A 80 4.64 -22.26 0.23
N ARG A 81 5.17 -22.78 -0.87
CA ARG A 81 4.38 -23.22 -2.03
C ARG A 81 3.63 -24.52 -1.71
N ALA A 82 2.56 -24.75 -2.47
CA ALA A 82 1.68 -25.93 -2.56
C ALA A 82 0.61 -26.05 -1.44
N ARG A 83 -0.66 -26.33 -1.75
CA ARG A 83 -1.16 -27.38 -2.65
C ARG A 83 -2.35 -26.97 -3.52
N LYS A 84 -2.42 -27.57 -4.71
CA LYS A 84 -3.68 -27.89 -5.40
C LYS A 84 -4.42 -28.98 -4.63
N SER A 85 -5.71 -28.80 -4.43
CA SER A 85 -6.76 -29.82 -4.21
C SER A 85 -8.00 -29.03 -3.77
N GLY A 86 -9.17 -29.10 -4.38
CA GLY A 86 -9.72 -29.94 -5.43
C GLY A 86 -11.23 -29.72 -5.36
N SER A 87 -11.89 -29.70 -6.50
CA SER A 87 -13.21 -30.29 -6.67
C SER A 87 -13.33 -30.81 -8.10
#